data_AF-A0AAN6Z142-F1
#
_entry.id   AF-A0AAN6Z142-F1
#
_cell.length_a   1.000
_cell.length_b   1.000
_cell.length_c   1.000
_cell.angle_alpha   90.00
_cell.angle_beta   90.00
_cell.angle_gamma   90.00
#
_symmetry.space_group_name_H-M   'P 1'
#
loop_
_entity.id
_entity.type
_entity.pdbx_description
1 polymer ?
#
loop_
_entity_poly.entity_id
_entity_poly.type
_entity_poly.pdbx_seq_one_letter_code
_entity_poly.pdbx_strand_id
1 'polypeptide(L)'
;MRFVGPRQCNKGNNRNAKERMRSNLQKINVERIAGMQIPIARETGVGGRQFGNVAMTRQCASIWFKTPADPKKPKWLKGLVLLDPPFEVDHAGQKEHGEVMPSMHQACVFHFAPFDLRERDLLDDRSSYRKSLIHYLQHSLNLEARSDFHPLLVVRGVARIVASEWIVTNAHIERDINVIEWQLETMSATVADVNLLQKVLTRLFTHRRRIGKYQALIEEQRDLLVQGDDSSMPDAWLLEGRQLPRDAGQAWRELQSDANQVHDLVTRNAERVGQLVELLMSIMSVREAGLSVKQNETLTFLALVATSALPFNAVAAVLAIQTRFGPEGESFWVFWAASLCTWGLVGSIYLLYPQVRRREVTREV
;
A
#
# COMPACT_ATOMS: atom_id res chain seq x y z
N MET A 1 -9.51 16.83 14.68
CA MET A 1 -8.98 16.33 13.38
C MET A 1 -7.86 15.35 13.66
N ARG A 2 -8.04 14.07 13.29
CA ARG A 2 -7.01 13.02 13.47
C ARG A 2 -6.34 12.74 12.14
N PHE A 3 -5.02 12.82 12.08
CA PHE A 3 -4.27 12.70 10.83
C PHE A 3 -3.03 11.82 10.98
N VAL A 4 -2.41 11.51 9.85
CA VAL A 4 -1.16 10.74 9.80
C VAL A 4 -0.07 11.61 9.22
N GLY A 5 1.06 11.68 9.92
CA GLY A 5 2.24 12.42 9.51
C GLY A 5 3.48 11.51 9.39
N PRO A 6 4.21 11.55 8.27
CA PRO A 6 5.41 10.75 8.06
C PRO A 6 6.60 11.31 8.85
N ARG A 7 7.40 10.42 9.45
CA ARG A 7 8.65 10.75 10.15
C ARG A 7 9.79 9.93 9.59
N GLN A 8 10.85 10.58 9.13
CA GLN A 8 12.02 9.86 8.65
C GLN A 8 12.74 9.21 9.83
N CYS A 9 13.04 7.92 9.67
CA CYS A 9 13.83 7.13 10.61
C CYS A 9 15.23 6.95 10.01
N ASN A 10 16.21 7.64 10.60
CA ASN A 10 17.60 7.46 10.26
C ASN A 10 18.14 6.22 10.98
N LYS A 11 17.93 5.05 10.39
CA LYS A 11 18.62 3.83 10.78
C LYS A 11 19.42 3.37 9.58
N GLY A 12 20.75 3.23 9.74
CA GLY A 12 21.61 2.67 8.72
C GLY A 12 21.02 1.36 8.17
N ASN A 13 20.51 1.44 6.94
CA ASN A 13 20.01 0.37 6.06
C ASN A 13 19.38 -0.90 6.66
N ASN A 14 18.76 -0.81 7.84
CA ASN A 14 18.29 -2.02 8.51
C ASN A 14 16.93 -2.44 7.94
N ARG A 15 16.98 -3.40 7.01
CA ARG A 15 15.81 -4.03 6.38
C ARG A 15 14.91 -4.81 7.36
N ASN A 16 15.39 -5.05 8.59
CA ASN A 16 14.67 -5.83 9.61
C ASN A 16 13.89 -4.96 10.61
N ALA A 17 13.63 -3.68 10.30
CA ALA A 17 12.77 -2.85 11.13
C ALA A 17 11.38 -3.50 11.23
N LYS A 18 10.90 -3.78 12.45
CA LYS A 18 9.56 -4.34 12.63
C LYS A 18 8.51 -3.37 12.09
N GLU A 19 7.48 -3.93 11.46
CA GLU A 19 6.38 -3.14 10.87
C GLU A 19 5.64 -2.31 11.93
N ARG A 20 5.61 -2.80 13.18
CA ARG A 20 5.01 -2.11 14.33
C ARG A 20 6.09 -1.84 15.37
N MET A 21 6.25 -0.58 15.76
CA MET A 21 6.98 -0.24 16.97
C MET A 21 6.12 -0.64 18.18
N ARG A 22 6.76 -1.06 19.27
CA ARG A 22 6.03 -1.38 20.51
C ARG A 22 5.39 -0.12 21.08
N SER A 23 4.15 -0.25 21.54
CA SER A 23 3.49 0.83 22.25
C SER A 23 4.15 1.04 23.60
N ASN A 24 4.43 2.31 23.91
CA ASN A 24 4.88 2.67 25.25
C ASN A 24 3.65 2.75 26.15
N LEU A 25 3.36 1.65 26.87
CA LEU A 25 2.22 1.52 27.77
C LEU A 25 2.23 2.54 28.93
N GLN A 26 3.36 3.20 29.20
CA GLN A 26 3.46 4.25 30.22
C GLN A 26 2.99 5.62 29.71
N LYS A 27 2.84 5.80 28.39
CA LYS A 27 2.25 7.01 27.82
C LYS A 27 0.75 6.75 27.66
N ILE A 28 -0.08 7.56 28.34
CA ILE A 28 -1.55 7.47 28.36
C ILE A 28 -2.19 7.58 26.95
N ASN A 29 -1.42 7.98 25.93
CA ASN A 29 -1.89 8.08 24.56
C ASN A 29 -1.77 6.73 23.82
N VAL A 30 -2.93 6.27 23.33
CA VAL A 30 -3.15 5.28 22.26
C VAL A 30 -1.99 5.25 21.27
N GLU A 31 -1.60 4.06 20.80
CA GLU A 31 -0.52 3.83 19.84
C GLU A 31 -0.46 4.94 18.77
N ARG A 32 0.48 5.89 18.95
CA ARG A 32 0.64 7.06 18.06
C ARG A 32 1.30 6.69 16.73
N ILE A 33 1.39 5.41 16.41
CA ILE A 33 2.09 4.89 15.23
C ILE A 33 1.08 4.09 14.42
N ALA A 34 0.78 4.59 13.22
CA ALA A 34 -0.04 3.90 12.24
C ALA A 34 0.72 2.75 11.56
N GLY A 35 2.06 2.80 11.55
CA GLY A 35 2.94 1.74 11.07
C GLY A 35 4.29 2.26 10.55
N MET A 36 5.25 1.35 10.36
CA MET A 36 6.51 1.63 9.67
C MET A 36 6.31 1.42 8.17
N GLN A 37 6.64 2.42 7.36
CA GLN A 37 6.74 2.29 5.91
C GLN A 37 8.21 2.11 5.53
N ILE A 38 8.51 0.93 5.00
CA ILE A 38 9.83 0.57 4.51
C ILE A 38 9.78 0.80 2.99
N PRO A 39 10.48 1.83 2.47
CA PRO A 39 10.49 2.12 1.04
C PRO A 39 10.86 0.90 0.22
N ILE A 40 10.17 0.71 -0.89
CA ILE A 40 10.55 -0.30 -1.86
C ILE A 40 11.71 0.28 -2.67
N ALA A 41 12.91 -0.25 -2.48
CA ALA A 41 14.06 0.14 -3.29
C ALA A 41 13.89 -0.37 -4.72
N ARG A 42 14.18 0.48 -5.71
CA ARG A 42 14.45 0.02 -7.07
C ARG A 42 15.82 -0.65 -7.06
N GLU A 43 15.89 -1.92 -7.43
CA GLU A 43 17.14 -2.68 -7.56
C GLU A 43 17.87 -2.31 -8.88
N THR A 44 17.98 -1.02 -9.17
CA THR A 44 18.67 -0.53 -10.36
C THR A 44 20.17 -0.44 -10.08
N GLY A 45 20.88 -1.57 -10.15
CA GLY A 45 22.35 -1.65 -10.18
C GLY A 45 23.11 -0.86 -9.09
N VAL A 46 24.40 -0.61 -9.36
CA VAL A 46 25.28 0.23 -8.51
C VAL A 46 24.82 1.68 -8.63
N GLY A 47 23.94 2.12 -7.73
CA GLY A 47 23.43 3.50 -7.70
C GLY A 47 21.95 3.68 -7.36
N GLY A 48 21.20 2.61 -7.08
CA GLY A 48 19.80 2.72 -6.64
C GLY A 48 19.64 3.67 -5.44
N ARG A 49 18.86 4.74 -5.62
CA ARG A 49 18.59 5.72 -4.56
C ARG A 49 17.83 5.03 -3.42
N GLN A 50 18.50 4.84 -2.29
CA GLN A 50 17.88 4.31 -1.09
C GLN A 50 17.15 5.43 -0.37
N PHE A 51 15.90 5.18 -0.02
CA PHE A 51 15.13 6.10 0.80
C PHE A 51 15.16 5.62 2.26
N GLY A 52 15.24 6.57 3.19
CA GLY A 52 15.11 6.27 4.61
C GLY A 52 13.73 5.68 4.95
N ASN A 53 13.70 4.85 5.98
CA ASN A 53 12.45 4.32 6.53
C ASN A 53 11.56 5.48 7.02
N VAL A 54 10.24 5.36 6.88
CA VAL A 54 9.30 6.41 7.26
C VAL A 54 8.26 5.88 8.25
N ALA A 55 8.27 6.38 9.49
CA ALA A 55 7.27 6.06 10.49
C ALA A 55 6.02 6.91 10.25
N MET A 56 4.90 6.24 9.99
CA MET A 56 3.61 6.90 9.87
C MET A 56 3.02 7.09 11.26
N THR A 57 2.99 8.33 11.74
CA THR A 57 2.58 8.67 13.11
C THR A 57 1.18 9.26 13.11
N ARG A 58 0.32 8.76 13.99
CA ARG A 58 -1.02 9.30 14.23
C ARG A 58 -0.91 10.52 15.12
N GLN A 59 -1.59 11.58 14.71
CA GLN A 59 -1.61 12.84 15.41
C GLN A 59 -3.01 13.39 15.50
N CYS A 60 -3.23 14.22 16.51
CA CYS A 60 -4.50 14.89 16.72
C CYS A 60 -4.29 16.41 16.79
N ALA A 61 -5.16 17.13 16.11
CA ALA A 61 -5.35 18.56 16.29
C ALA A 61 -6.78 18.80 16.75
N SER A 62 -6.93 19.46 17.90
CA SER A 62 -8.24 19.77 18.46
C SER A 62 -8.36 21.27 18.70
N ILE A 63 -9.51 21.83 18.35
CA ILE A 63 -9.76 23.26 18.36
C ILE A 63 -11.08 23.51 19.05
N TRP A 64 -11.10 24.45 19.99
CA TRP A 64 -12.31 24.90 20.64
C TRP A 64 -12.33 26.42 20.68
N PHE A 65 -13.46 27.00 20.34
CA PHE A 65 -13.70 28.43 20.50
C PHE A 65 -14.84 28.63 21.48
N LYS A 66 -14.67 29.56 22.41
CA LYS A 66 -15.76 29.96 23.29
C LYS A 66 -16.70 30.87 22.51
N THR A 67 -17.95 30.43 22.34
CA THR A 67 -19.02 31.25 21.76
C THR A 67 -19.18 32.53 22.58
N PRO A 68 -19.42 33.69 21.95
CA PRO A 68 -19.66 34.93 22.67
C PRO A 68 -20.83 34.81 23.64
N ALA A 69 -20.69 35.38 24.85
CA ALA A 69 -21.76 35.37 25.85
C ALA A 69 -22.89 36.35 25.53
N ASP A 70 -22.61 37.37 24.72
CA ASP A 70 -23.58 38.35 24.24
C ASP A 70 -23.58 38.32 22.70
N PRO A 71 -24.68 37.89 22.05
CA PRO A 71 -24.78 37.86 20.59
C PRO A 71 -24.67 39.26 19.97
N LYS A 72 -24.97 40.33 20.74
CA LYS A 72 -24.86 41.73 20.30
C LYS A 72 -23.44 42.28 20.39
N LYS A 73 -22.55 41.60 21.13
CA LYS A 73 -21.11 41.93 21.24
C LYS A 73 -20.28 40.68 20.96
N PRO A 74 -20.28 40.18 19.70
CA PRO A 74 -19.65 38.93 19.34
C PRO A 74 -18.14 39.10 19.25
N LYS A 75 -17.48 39.28 20.40
CA LYS A 75 -16.04 39.13 20.50
C LYS A 75 -15.80 37.66 20.82
N TRP A 76 -15.19 36.94 19.89
CA TRP A 76 -14.62 35.63 20.17
C TRP A 76 -13.54 35.82 21.24
N LEU A 77 -13.88 35.55 22.50
CA LEU A 77 -13.07 35.97 23.64
C LEU A 77 -11.83 35.08 23.81
N LYS A 78 -11.97 33.77 23.57
CA LYS A 78 -10.92 32.77 23.81
C LYS A 78 -11.06 31.60 22.84
N GLY A 79 -9.94 31.16 22.28
CA GLY A 79 -9.80 29.91 21.54
C GLY A 79 -8.68 29.07 22.13
N LEU A 80 -8.86 27.75 22.13
CA LEU A 80 -7.85 26.78 22.53
C LEU A 80 -7.54 25.90 21.32
N VAL A 81 -6.27 25.88 20.90
CA VAL A 81 -5.76 24.94 19.90
C VAL A 81 -4.80 24.00 20.58
N LEU A 82 -5.14 22.72 20.63
CA LEU A 82 -4.27 21.67 21.13
C LEU A 82 -3.71 20.90 19.94
N LEU A 83 -2.39 20.94 19.82
CA LEU A 83 -1.64 20.12 18.87
C LEU A 83 -0.84 19.09 19.65
N ASP A 84 -0.93 17.86 19.17
CA ASP A 84 -0.13 16.76 19.62
C ASP A 84 1.37 17.09 19.57
N PRO A 85 2.16 16.72 20.61
CA PRO A 85 3.60 16.98 20.59
C PRO A 85 4.27 16.16 19.47
N PRO A 86 5.48 16.57 19.02
CA PRO A 86 6.29 15.77 18.11
C PRO A 86 6.37 14.31 18.58
N PHE A 87 6.39 13.40 17.62
CA PHE A 87 6.52 11.98 17.94
C PHE A 87 7.96 11.70 18.34
N GLU A 88 8.13 11.21 19.57
CA GLU A 88 9.43 10.84 20.14
C GLU A 88 9.45 9.34 20.40
N VAL A 89 10.54 8.71 19.99
CA VAL A 89 10.80 7.29 20.26
C VAL A 89 11.64 7.18 21.52
N ASP A 90 11.31 6.21 22.37
CA ASP A 90 12.12 5.91 23.55
C ASP A 90 13.48 5.30 23.16
N HIS A 91 14.43 5.24 24.10
CA HIS A 91 15.75 4.68 23.82
C HIS A 91 15.71 3.24 23.29
N ALA A 92 14.73 2.45 23.72
CA ALA A 92 14.52 1.09 23.22
C ALA A 92 14.09 1.08 21.75
N GLY A 93 13.08 1.88 21.40
CA GLY A 93 12.63 2.03 20.01
C GLY A 93 13.67 2.70 19.12
N GLN A 94 14.52 3.58 19.65
CA GLN A 94 15.62 4.19 18.89
C GLN A 94 16.67 3.15 18.50
N LYS A 95 16.97 2.18 19.37
CA LYS A 95 17.80 1.02 19.02
C LYS A 95 17.15 0.16 17.93
N GLU A 96 15.84 -0.02 17.98
CA GLU A 96 15.10 -0.89 17.04
C GLU A 96 14.81 -0.23 15.68
N HIS A 97 14.56 1.07 15.65
CA HIS A 97 14.07 1.80 14.47
C HIS A 97 14.94 2.98 14.03
N GLY A 98 16.00 3.28 14.78
CA GLY A 98 16.92 4.38 14.52
C GLY A 98 16.43 5.69 15.12
N GLU A 99 17.21 6.74 14.87
CA GLU A 99 16.82 8.07 15.28
C GLU A 99 15.65 8.56 14.42
N VAL A 100 14.57 8.95 15.08
CA VAL A 100 13.43 9.55 14.38
C VAL A 100 13.68 11.03 14.26
N MET A 101 13.78 11.49 13.03
CA MET A 101 13.95 12.90 12.73
C MET A 101 12.71 13.67 13.18
N PRO A 102 12.88 14.91 13.69
CA PRO A 102 11.75 15.76 14.01
C PRO A 102 10.86 15.97 12.79
N SER A 103 9.59 16.24 13.05
CA SER A 103 8.63 16.60 11.99
C SER A 103 9.09 17.90 11.34
N MET A 104 9.80 17.79 10.22
CA MET A 104 10.02 18.94 9.34
C MET A 104 8.68 19.20 8.67
N HIS A 105 8.04 20.32 9.02
CA HIS A 105 6.88 20.76 8.29
C HIS A 105 7.34 21.05 6.86
N GLN A 106 6.95 20.20 5.92
CA GLN A 106 7.07 20.51 4.52
C GLN A 106 5.88 21.40 4.21
N ALA A 107 6.12 22.71 4.17
CA ALA A 107 5.09 23.65 3.77
C ALA A 107 4.48 23.14 2.46
N CYS A 108 3.19 22.84 2.45
CA CYS A 108 2.44 22.68 1.22
C CYS A 108 2.31 24.04 0.55
N VAL A 109 3.43 24.51 0.00
CA VAL A 109 3.46 25.58 -0.97
C VAL A 109 4.18 25.01 -2.18
N PHE A 110 3.53 24.02 -2.82
CA PHE A 110 3.56 23.98 -4.27
C PHE A 110 2.50 24.96 -4.79
N HIS A 111 2.64 26.24 -4.45
CA HIS A 111 2.38 27.21 -5.52
C HIS A 111 3.57 27.02 -6.45
N PHE A 112 3.36 26.31 -7.55
CA PHE A 112 4.13 26.58 -8.77
C PHE A 112 3.81 28.05 -9.13
N ALA A 113 4.43 29.00 -8.44
CA ALA A 113 4.68 30.30 -9.01
C ALA A 113 5.91 30.05 -9.90
N PRO A 114 5.76 29.92 -11.22
CA PRO A 114 6.91 29.95 -12.09
C PRO A 114 7.50 31.36 -11.90
N PHE A 115 8.79 31.45 -11.56
CA PHE A 115 9.54 32.70 -11.42
C PHE A 115 9.29 33.54 -10.17
N ASP A 116 9.78 33.09 -9.00
CA ASP A 116 10.57 33.95 -8.08
C ASP A 116 10.96 33.16 -6.81
N LEU A 117 11.89 32.22 -6.95
CA LEU A 117 12.59 31.66 -5.79
C LEU A 117 13.62 32.67 -5.32
N ARG A 118 13.20 33.63 -4.48
CA ARG A 118 14.16 34.36 -3.64
C ARG A 118 14.79 33.37 -2.67
N GLU A 119 16.13 33.35 -2.61
CA GLU A 119 16.99 32.56 -1.73
C GLU A 119 16.63 32.55 -0.22
N ARG A 120 15.65 33.35 0.24
CA ARG A 120 15.24 33.43 1.65
C ARG A 120 14.32 32.29 2.12
N ASP A 121 13.70 31.53 1.21
CA ASP A 121 12.84 30.39 1.59
C ASP A 121 13.61 29.07 1.75
N LEU A 122 14.95 29.08 1.65
CA LEU A 122 15.80 27.88 1.70
C LEU A 122 16.09 27.33 3.10
N LEU A 123 15.65 28.00 4.17
CA LEU A 123 15.80 27.53 5.55
C LEU A 123 14.51 27.72 6.32
N ASP A 124 13.48 26.99 5.90
CA ASP A 124 12.28 26.84 6.71
C ASP A 124 12.58 26.00 7.97
N ASP A 125 13.04 26.65 9.05
CA ASP A 125 13.32 26.03 10.37
C ASP A 125 12.04 25.66 11.17
N ARG A 126 10.92 25.44 10.46
CA ARG A 126 9.68 24.93 11.06
C ARG A 126 9.83 23.44 11.38
N SER A 127 10.51 23.18 12.48
CA SER A 127 10.77 21.84 13.03
C SER A 127 9.57 21.22 13.79
N SER A 128 8.42 21.88 13.84
CA SER A 128 7.21 21.36 14.48
C SER A 128 5.93 22.05 13.99
N TYR A 129 4.79 21.36 14.10
CA TYR A 129 3.47 21.92 13.83
C TYR A 129 3.16 23.17 14.63
N ARG A 130 3.63 23.21 15.87
CA ARG A 130 3.45 24.37 16.74
C ARG A 130 4.16 25.59 16.16
N LYS A 131 5.42 25.44 15.72
CA LYS A 131 6.16 26.53 15.04
C LYS A 131 5.45 26.94 13.75
N SER A 132 4.95 25.99 12.95
CA SER A 132 4.22 26.29 11.71
C SER A 132 2.92 27.05 11.95
N LEU A 133 2.16 26.64 12.97
CA LEU A 133 0.94 27.33 13.33
C LEU A 133 1.25 28.73 13.87
N ILE A 134 2.22 28.88 14.77
CA ILE A 134 2.62 30.20 15.28
C ILE A 134 3.03 31.11 14.13
N HIS A 135 3.86 30.62 13.21
CA HIS A 135 4.28 31.36 12.03
C HIS A 135 3.07 31.79 11.19
N TYR A 136 2.12 30.88 10.91
CA TYR A 136 0.89 31.19 10.18
C TYR A 136 0.03 32.25 10.91
N LEU A 137 -0.16 32.09 12.21
CA LEU A 137 -0.95 33.02 13.03
C LEU A 137 -0.33 34.43 13.06
N GLN A 138 1.00 34.53 13.12
CA GLN A 138 1.73 35.79 13.15
C GLN A 138 1.71 36.50 11.79
N HIS A 139 1.96 35.78 10.70
CA HIS A 139 2.17 36.38 9.39
C HIS A 139 0.89 36.50 8.55
N SER A 140 0.00 35.51 8.62
CA SER A 140 -1.18 35.45 7.73
C SER A 140 -2.43 36.08 8.34
N LEU A 141 -2.51 36.16 9.67
CA LEU A 141 -3.73 36.53 10.38
C LEU A 141 -3.71 37.95 10.95
N ASN A 142 -2.51 38.54 11.13
CA ASN A 142 -2.29 39.86 11.76
C ASN A 142 -3.34 40.18 12.84
N LEU A 143 -3.36 39.33 13.87
CA LEU A 143 -4.43 39.27 14.89
C LEU A 143 -4.63 40.60 15.62
N GLU A 144 -3.59 41.44 15.67
CA GLU A 144 -3.58 42.72 16.38
C GLU A 144 -4.27 43.85 15.59
N ALA A 145 -4.31 43.75 14.26
CA ALA A 145 -4.79 44.83 13.39
C ALA A 145 -6.26 44.68 12.95
N ARG A 146 -6.88 43.50 13.16
CA ARG A 146 -8.22 43.20 12.61
C ARG A 146 -9.31 43.19 13.69
N SER A 147 -10.18 44.20 13.66
CA SER A 147 -11.40 44.26 14.49
C SER A 147 -12.42 43.15 14.18
N ASP A 148 -12.32 42.55 12.98
CA ASP A 148 -13.27 41.57 12.45
C ASP A 148 -12.66 40.15 12.37
N PHE A 149 -11.99 39.72 13.44
CA PHE A 149 -11.44 38.37 13.55
C PHE A 149 -12.55 37.30 13.52
N HIS A 150 -12.36 36.29 12.67
CA HIS A 150 -13.23 35.11 12.61
C HIS A 150 -12.43 33.83 12.94
N PRO A 151 -12.89 32.99 13.88
CA PRO A 151 -12.20 31.76 14.29
C PRO A 151 -11.86 30.80 13.15
N LEU A 152 -12.68 30.80 12.10
CA LEU A 152 -12.47 29.96 10.93
C LEU A 152 -11.12 30.19 10.24
N LEU A 153 -10.56 31.40 10.35
CA LEU A 153 -9.22 31.70 9.82
C LEU A 153 -8.13 30.89 10.55
N VAL A 154 -8.29 30.66 11.86
CA VAL A 154 -7.39 29.79 12.63
C VAL A 154 -7.61 28.33 12.29
N VAL A 155 -8.88 27.90 12.14
CA VAL A 155 -9.22 26.54 11.70
C VAL A 155 -8.60 26.24 10.35
N ARG A 156 -8.66 27.18 9.40
CA ARG A 156 -8.00 27.09 8.09
C ARG A 156 -6.50 26.84 8.22
N GLY A 157 -5.82 27.57 9.09
CA GLY A 157 -4.39 27.35 9.35
C GLY A 157 -4.08 25.94 9.82
N VAL A 158 -4.84 25.44 10.80
CA VAL A 158 -4.64 24.08 11.33
C VAL A 158 -4.99 23.01 10.30
N ALA A 159 -6.11 23.16 9.59
CA ALA A 159 -6.54 22.20 8.58
C ALA A 159 -5.55 22.13 7.40
N ARG A 160 -4.93 23.26 7.01
CA ARG A 160 -3.87 23.26 5.99
C ARG A 160 -2.62 22.51 6.42
N ILE A 161 -2.23 22.64 7.69
CA ILE A 161 -1.16 21.83 8.25
C ILE A 161 -1.53 20.34 8.15
N VAL A 162 -2.75 19.98 8.52
CA VAL A 162 -3.25 18.59 8.42
C VAL A 162 -3.27 18.09 6.97
N ALA A 163 -3.79 18.89 6.03
CA ALA A 163 -3.82 18.58 4.62
C ALA A 163 -2.41 18.37 4.06
N SER A 164 -1.44 19.19 4.49
CA SER A 164 -0.06 19.05 4.05
C SER A 164 0.56 17.71 4.45
N GLU A 165 0.26 17.22 5.65
CA GLU A 165 0.74 15.91 6.11
C GLU A 165 0.12 14.75 5.34
N TRP A 166 -1.15 14.89 4.96
CA TRP A 166 -1.79 13.91 4.08
C TRP A 166 -1.18 13.90 2.68
N ILE A 167 -0.85 15.06 2.12
CA ILE A 167 -0.18 15.14 0.80
C ILE A 167 1.18 14.44 0.85
N VAL A 168 2.00 14.70 1.88
CA VAL A 168 3.31 14.03 2.02
C VAL A 168 3.14 12.53 2.25
N THR A 169 2.16 12.12 3.08
CA THR A 169 1.81 10.70 3.26
C THR A 169 1.44 10.04 1.93
N ASN A 170 0.62 10.73 1.13
CA ASN A 170 0.18 10.26 -0.18
C ASN A 170 1.35 10.13 -1.16
N ALA A 171 2.28 11.08 -1.17
CA ALA A 171 3.49 11.02 -2.00
C ALA A 171 4.36 9.79 -1.68
N HIS A 172 4.48 9.42 -0.39
CA HIS A 172 5.17 8.19 0.01
C HIS A 172 4.46 6.92 -0.48
N ILE A 173 3.13 6.88 -0.40
CA ILE A 173 2.33 5.77 -0.91
C ILE A 173 2.49 5.65 -2.43
N GLU A 174 2.32 6.76 -3.15
CA GLU A 174 2.42 6.81 -4.61
C GLU A 174 3.80 6.36 -5.10
N ARG A 175 4.86 6.80 -4.44
CA ARG A 175 6.22 6.32 -4.73
C ARG A 175 6.31 4.80 -4.62
N ASP A 176 5.79 4.20 -3.55
CA ASP A 176 5.89 2.75 -3.36
C ASP A 176 5.03 1.99 -4.38
N ILE A 177 3.85 2.51 -4.73
CA ILE A 177 3.00 1.99 -5.81
C ILE A 177 3.75 2.04 -7.16
N ASN A 178 4.34 3.18 -7.50
CA ASN A 178 5.13 3.35 -8.74
C ASN A 178 6.33 2.39 -8.81
N VAL A 179 6.91 2.01 -7.67
CA VAL A 179 7.97 0.99 -7.65
C VAL A 179 7.41 -0.41 -7.83
N ILE A 180 6.26 -0.72 -7.24
CA ILE A 180 5.57 -2.01 -7.44
C ILE A 180 5.21 -2.19 -8.91
N GLU A 181 4.60 -1.19 -9.53
CA GLU A 181 4.24 -1.24 -10.95
C GLU A 181 5.46 -1.48 -11.83
N TRP A 182 6.54 -0.73 -11.61
CA TRP A 182 7.79 -0.95 -12.33
C TRP A 182 8.32 -2.38 -12.14
N GLN A 183 8.21 -2.94 -10.93
CA GLN A 183 8.59 -4.34 -10.68
C GLN A 183 7.70 -5.31 -11.47
N LEU A 184 6.39 -5.06 -11.57
CA LEU A 184 5.46 -5.88 -12.34
C LEU A 184 5.70 -5.81 -13.85
N GLU A 185 5.95 -4.60 -14.37
CA GLU A 185 6.33 -4.38 -15.77
C GLU A 185 7.60 -5.16 -16.12
N THR A 186 8.62 -5.07 -15.28
CA THR A 186 9.89 -5.78 -15.48
C THR A 186 9.72 -7.30 -15.35
N MET A 187 8.85 -7.75 -14.44
CA MET A 187 8.53 -9.16 -14.28
C MET A 187 7.73 -9.75 -15.43
N SER A 188 6.93 -8.95 -16.16
CA SER A 188 6.21 -9.46 -17.33
C SER A 188 7.16 -9.90 -18.46
N ALA A 189 8.36 -9.30 -18.53
CA ALA A 189 9.37 -9.58 -19.54
C ALA A 189 10.27 -10.78 -19.19
N THR A 190 10.37 -11.15 -17.91
CA THR A 190 11.17 -12.28 -17.42
C THR A 190 10.24 -13.38 -16.94
N VAL A 191 10.64 -14.65 -16.86
CA VAL A 191 9.81 -15.66 -16.18
C VAL A 191 9.67 -15.25 -14.72
N ALA A 192 8.59 -14.52 -14.37
CA ALA A 192 8.37 -13.96 -13.05
C ALA A 192 8.60 -15.02 -11.98
N ASP A 193 9.15 -14.71 -10.81
CA ASP A 193 9.27 -15.68 -9.70
C ASP A 193 7.98 -15.66 -8.86
N VAL A 194 7.42 -16.84 -8.52
CA VAL A 194 6.20 -16.94 -7.68
C VAL A 194 6.45 -16.28 -6.33
N ASN A 195 7.65 -16.46 -5.77
CA ASN A 195 8.01 -15.89 -4.48
C ASN A 195 8.02 -14.37 -4.51
N LEU A 196 8.51 -13.80 -5.63
CA LEU A 196 8.51 -12.36 -5.84
C LEU A 196 7.09 -11.81 -5.99
N LEU A 197 6.23 -12.52 -6.72
CA LEU A 197 4.82 -12.18 -6.90
C LEU A 197 4.07 -12.17 -5.55
N GLN A 198 4.27 -13.21 -4.73
CA GLN A 198 3.70 -13.30 -3.38
C GLN A 198 4.22 -12.18 -2.46
N LYS A 199 5.51 -11.82 -2.59
CA LYS A 199 6.11 -10.71 -1.84
C LYS A 199 5.49 -9.36 -2.22
N VAL A 200 5.28 -9.12 -3.52
CA VAL A 200 4.59 -7.90 -4.01
C VAL A 200 3.14 -7.89 -3.53
N LEU A 201 2.42 -9.00 -3.61
CA LEU A 201 1.04 -9.13 -3.16
C LEU A 201 0.89 -8.79 -1.68
N THR A 202 1.77 -9.34 -0.84
CA THR A 202 1.78 -9.07 0.61
C THR A 202 1.98 -7.57 0.91
N ARG A 203 2.81 -6.90 0.11
CA ARG A 203 3.03 -5.45 0.22
C ARG A 203 1.80 -4.66 -0.23
N LEU A 204 1.19 -5.00 -1.35
CA LEU A 204 -0.04 -4.37 -1.83
C LEU A 204 -1.18 -4.52 -0.81
N PHE A 205 -1.36 -5.69 -0.20
CA PHE A 205 -2.34 -5.86 0.88
C PHE A 205 -2.05 -4.98 2.09
N THR A 206 -0.78 -4.80 2.43
CA THR A 206 -0.36 -3.89 3.50
C THR A 206 -0.71 -2.44 3.15
N HIS A 207 -0.46 -2.00 1.91
CA HIS A 207 -0.85 -0.68 1.43
C HIS A 207 -2.39 -0.51 1.42
N ARG A 208 -3.14 -1.47 0.86
CA ARG A 208 -4.61 -1.46 0.82
C ARG A 208 -5.20 -1.27 2.22
N ARG A 209 -4.72 -2.05 3.20
CA ARG A 209 -5.16 -1.95 4.61
C ARG A 209 -4.86 -0.59 5.23
N ARG A 210 -3.71 0.01 4.92
CA ARG A 210 -3.30 1.33 5.46
C ARG A 210 -4.09 2.45 4.82
N ILE A 211 -4.17 2.46 3.49
CA ILE A 211 -4.90 3.46 2.72
C ILE A 211 -6.38 3.46 3.11
N GLY A 212 -7.02 2.29 3.26
CA GLY A 212 -8.42 2.24 3.72
C GLY A 212 -8.63 2.87 5.10
N LYS A 213 -7.66 2.75 6.02
CA LYS A 213 -7.71 3.45 7.31
C LYS A 213 -7.49 4.96 7.17
N TYR A 214 -6.65 5.38 6.23
CA TYR A 214 -6.38 6.80 5.97
C TYR A 214 -7.60 7.46 5.32
N GLN A 215 -8.21 6.78 4.35
CA GLN A 215 -9.45 7.20 3.71
C GLN A 215 -10.55 7.43 4.74
N ALA A 216 -10.80 6.48 5.66
CA ALA A 216 -11.80 6.65 6.71
C ALA A 216 -11.54 7.88 7.61
N LEU A 217 -10.28 8.18 7.93
CA LEU A 217 -9.91 9.37 8.71
C LEU A 217 -10.11 10.67 7.93
N ILE A 218 -9.86 10.65 6.62
CA ILE A 218 -10.05 11.80 5.73
C ILE A 218 -11.54 12.03 5.48
N GLU A 219 -12.33 10.97 5.28
CA GLU A 219 -13.79 11.03 5.19
C GLU A 219 -14.39 11.63 6.47
N GLU A 220 -13.98 11.18 7.66
CA GLU A 220 -14.40 11.79 8.94
C GLU A 220 -14.08 13.30 8.98
N GLN A 221 -12.91 13.72 8.50
CA GLN A 221 -12.54 15.13 8.43
C GLN A 221 -13.33 15.91 7.39
N ARG A 222 -13.55 15.32 6.22
CA ARG A 222 -14.29 15.91 5.12
C ARG A 222 -15.74 16.09 5.51
N ASP A 223 -16.37 15.12 6.13
CA ASP A 223 -17.75 15.21 6.61
C ASP A 223 -17.92 16.38 7.59
N LEU A 224 -16.95 16.60 8.49
CA LEU A 224 -16.98 17.77 9.40
C LEU A 224 -16.85 19.12 8.68
N LEU A 225 -16.25 19.16 7.49
CA LEU A 225 -15.98 20.38 6.72
C LEU A 225 -16.95 20.60 5.54
N VAL A 226 -17.65 19.54 5.12
CA VAL A 226 -18.48 19.51 3.91
C VAL A 226 -19.92 19.09 4.23
N GLN A 227 -20.29 18.89 5.50
CA GLN A 227 -21.67 18.63 5.92
C GLN A 227 -22.62 19.76 5.50
N GLY A 228 -23.51 19.49 4.53
CA GLY A 228 -24.56 20.38 4.07
C GLY A 228 -24.71 20.44 2.55
N ASP A 229 -25.76 21.13 2.09
CA ASP A 229 -26.03 21.40 0.67
C ASP A 229 -24.93 22.32 0.12
N ASP A 230 -23.92 21.72 -0.54
CA ASP A 230 -22.77 22.19 -1.36
C ASP A 230 -22.08 23.55 -1.11
N SER A 231 -22.48 24.38 -0.15
CA SER A 231 -21.98 25.75 -0.02
C SER A 231 -22.25 26.40 1.34
N SER A 232 -23.20 25.90 2.13
CA SER A 232 -23.55 26.54 3.40
C SER A 232 -22.58 26.15 4.51
N MET A 233 -22.11 27.16 5.25
CA MET A 233 -21.31 26.95 6.45
C MET A 233 -22.23 26.48 7.59
N PRO A 234 -21.82 25.55 8.47
CA PRO A 234 -22.66 25.10 9.57
C PRO A 234 -23.11 26.28 10.46
N ASP A 235 -24.35 26.23 10.95
CA ASP A 235 -24.94 27.28 11.77
C ASP A 235 -24.11 27.64 13.02
N ALA A 236 -23.38 26.66 13.56
CA ALA A 236 -22.47 26.88 14.70
C ALA A 236 -21.36 27.90 14.44
N TRP A 237 -21.02 28.14 13.17
CA TRP A 237 -20.05 29.15 12.75
C TRP A 237 -20.71 30.47 12.32
N LEU A 238 -22.04 30.47 12.11
CA LEU A 238 -22.81 31.66 11.81
C LEU A 238 -23.13 32.37 13.12
N LEU A 239 -22.65 33.60 13.26
CA LEU A 239 -23.10 34.48 14.33
C LEU A 239 -24.49 35.00 13.98
N GLU A 240 -25.50 34.70 14.81
CA GLU A 240 -26.90 35.08 14.58
C GLU A 240 -27.04 36.54 14.12
N GLY A 241 -27.64 36.73 12.95
CA GLY A 241 -27.97 38.05 12.40
C GLY A 241 -26.82 38.85 11.77
N ARG A 242 -25.62 38.26 11.59
CA ARG A 242 -24.49 38.96 10.95
C ARG A 242 -24.10 38.32 9.61
N GLN A 243 -23.85 39.16 8.61
CA GLN A 243 -23.23 38.71 7.36
C GLN A 243 -21.83 38.18 7.65
N LEU A 244 -21.51 37.03 7.07
CA LEU A 244 -20.21 36.39 7.22
C LEU A 244 -19.11 37.32 6.64
N PRO A 245 -18.02 37.59 7.37
CA PRO A 245 -16.89 38.31 6.80
C PRO A 245 -16.44 37.63 5.50
N ARG A 246 -16.18 38.42 4.45
CA ARG A 246 -15.76 37.91 3.14
C ARG A 246 -14.58 36.92 3.25
N ASP A 247 -13.62 37.25 4.11
CA ASP A 247 -12.44 36.43 4.38
C ASP A 247 -12.79 35.07 5.01
N ALA A 248 -13.83 35.02 5.86
CA ALA A 248 -14.30 33.77 6.45
C ALA A 248 -15.03 32.90 5.41
N GLY A 249 -15.89 33.49 4.58
CA GLY A 249 -16.53 32.75 3.48
C GLY A 249 -15.53 32.23 2.44
N GLN A 250 -14.47 32.99 2.16
CA GLN A 250 -13.36 32.50 1.33
C GLN A 250 -12.59 31.37 2.04
N ALA A 251 -12.25 31.54 3.32
CA ALA A 251 -11.55 30.52 4.08
C ALA A 251 -12.32 29.19 4.17
N TRP A 252 -13.64 29.25 4.25
CA TRP A 252 -14.51 28.07 4.22
C TRP A 252 -14.41 27.31 2.89
N ARG A 253 -14.55 28.01 1.77
CA ARG A 253 -14.45 27.40 0.43
C ARG A 253 -13.08 26.79 0.18
N GLU A 254 -12.03 27.48 0.62
CA GLU A 254 -10.67 26.94 0.51
C GLU A 254 -10.48 25.69 1.39
N LEU A 255 -11.05 25.66 2.60
CA LEU A 255 -11.05 24.46 3.46
C LEU A 255 -11.73 23.26 2.79
N GLN A 256 -12.89 23.49 2.18
CA GLN A 256 -13.61 22.45 1.44
C GLN A 256 -12.81 21.96 0.24
N SER A 257 -12.21 22.88 -0.51
CA SER A 257 -11.34 22.55 -1.65
C SER A 257 -10.12 21.73 -1.20
N ASP A 258 -9.44 22.15 -0.13
CA ASP A 258 -8.27 21.43 0.41
C ASP A 258 -8.67 20.02 0.90
N ALA A 259 -9.82 19.89 1.58
CA ALA A 259 -10.34 18.60 2.06
C ALA A 259 -10.72 17.65 0.91
N ASN A 260 -11.41 18.16 -0.11
CA ASN A 260 -11.78 17.38 -1.30
C ASN A 260 -10.53 16.97 -2.10
N GLN A 261 -9.55 17.86 -2.25
CA GLN A 261 -8.29 17.52 -2.94
C GLN A 261 -7.56 16.38 -2.25
N VAL A 262 -7.43 16.42 -0.92
CA VAL A 262 -6.79 15.36 -0.13
C VAL A 262 -7.57 14.05 -0.24
N HIS A 263 -8.90 14.11 -0.15
CA HIS A 263 -9.77 12.96 -0.35
C HIS A 263 -9.56 12.31 -1.72
N ASP A 264 -9.62 13.09 -2.80
CA ASP A 264 -9.49 12.59 -4.17
C ASP A 264 -8.09 11.99 -4.45
N LEU A 265 -7.04 12.56 -3.83
CA LEU A 265 -5.70 11.99 -3.91
C LEU A 265 -5.62 10.60 -3.28
N VAL A 266 -6.20 10.43 -2.10
CA VAL A 266 -6.16 9.15 -1.37
C VAL A 266 -7.09 8.11 -2.01
N THR A 267 -8.28 8.51 -2.45
CA THR A 267 -9.24 7.63 -3.14
C THR A 267 -8.65 7.09 -4.44
N ARG A 268 -8.01 7.93 -5.27
CA ARG A 268 -7.32 7.47 -6.49
C ARG A 268 -6.24 6.44 -6.19
N ASN A 269 -5.44 6.66 -5.13
CA ASN A 269 -4.43 5.70 -4.73
C ASN A 269 -5.03 4.40 -4.15
N ALA A 270 -6.18 4.47 -3.48
CA ALA A 270 -6.91 3.30 -3.01
C ALA A 270 -7.42 2.44 -4.17
N GLU A 271 -8.04 3.05 -5.17
CA GLU A 271 -8.53 2.41 -6.39
C GLU A 271 -7.37 1.77 -7.16
N ARG A 272 -6.28 2.50 -7.35
CA ARG A 272 -5.07 2.01 -8.04
C ARG A 272 -4.48 0.78 -7.34
N VAL A 273 -4.39 0.79 -6.01
CA VAL A 273 -3.96 -0.40 -5.25
C VAL A 273 -4.94 -1.55 -5.41
N GLY A 274 -6.25 -1.29 -5.45
CA GLY A 274 -7.29 -2.29 -5.73
C GLY A 274 -7.08 -2.98 -7.07
N GLN A 275 -6.93 -2.19 -8.14
CA GLN A 275 -6.68 -2.67 -9.51
C GLN A 275 -5.39 -3.51 -9.59
N LEU A 276 -4.30 -3.07 -8.93
CA LEU A 276 -3.05 -3.82 -8.91
C LEU A 276 -3.18 -5.16 -8.18
N VAL A 277 -3.96 -5.23 -7.09
CA VAL A 277 -4.22 -6.50 -6.40
C VAL A 277 -4.99 -7.46 -7.31
N GLU A 278 -6.02 -6.99 -8.01
CA GLU A 278 -6.81 -7.82 -8.92
C GLU A 278 -5.98 -8.35 -10.09
N LEU A 279 -5.18 -7.48 -10.72
CA LEU A 279 -4.22 -7.86 -11.76
C LEU A 279 -3.25 -8.94 -11.26
N LEU A 280 -2.72 -8.77 -10.05
CA LEU A 280 -1.75 -9.71 -9.49
C LEU A 280 -2.37 -11.08 -9.20
N MET A 281 -3.59 -11.10 -8.66
CA MET A 281 -4.34 -12.33 -8.42
C MET A 281 -4.65 -13.06 -9.74
N SER A 282 -4.97 -12.31 -10.80
CA SER A 282 -5.16 -12.88 -12.14
C SER A 282 -3.88 -13.53 -12.68
N ILE A 283 -2.74 -12.84 -12.60
CA ILE A 283 -1.43 -13.38 -13.01
C ILE A 283 -1.07 -14.64 -12.20
N MET A 284 -1.30 -14.63 -10.89
CA MET A 284 -1.06 -15.81 -10.02
C MET A 284 -1.91 -17.00 -10.46
N SER A 285 -3.22 -16.80 -10.67
CA SER A 285 -4.15 -17.85 -11.07
C SER A 285 -3.78 -18.48 -12.41
N VAL A 286 -3.50 -17.65 -13.43
CA VAL A 286 -3.06 -18.13 -14.76
C VAL A 286 -1.79 -18.98 -14.65
N ARG A 287 -0.88 -18.58 -13.75
CA ARG A 287 0.37 -19.30 -13.55
C ARG A 287 0.18 -20.62 -12.83
N GLU A 288 -0.62 -20.66 -11.76
CA GLU A 288 -0.94 -21.89 -11.05
C GLU A 288 -1.61 -22.89 -11.99
N ALA A 289 -2.52 -22.43 -12.84
CA ALA A 289 -3.11 -23.25 -13.91
C ALA A 289 -2.04 -23.79 -14.87
N GLY A 290 -1.11 -22.95 -15.34
CA GLY A 290 -0.01 -23.37 -16.20
C GLY A 290 0.95 -24.39 -15.55
N LEU A 291 1.23 -24.24 -14.25
CA LEU A 291 2.03 -25.20 -13.49
C LEU A 291 1.29 -26.53 -13.33
N SER A 292 0.00 -26.49 -13.05
CA SER A 292 -0.85 -27.69 -12.97
C SER A 292 -0.86 -28.46 -14.29
N VAL A 293 -0.95 -27.77 -15.43
CA VAL A 293 -0.87 -28.40 -16.76
C VAL A 293 0.47 -29.10 -16.97
N LYS A 294 1.59 -28.45 -16.63
CA LYS A 294 2.94 -29.05 -16.76
C LYS A 294 3.15 -30.24 -15.82
N GLN A 295 2.64 -30.16 -14.60
CA GLN A 295 2.67 -31.28 -13.65
C GLN A 295 1.84 -32.44 -14.18
N ASN A 296 0.66 -32.17 -14.72
CA ASN A 296 -0.19 -33.18 -15.31
C ASN A 296 0.46 -33.84 -16.54
N GLU A 297 1.16 -33.08 -17.38
CA GLU A 297 1.95 -33.62 -18.49
C GLU A 297 3.07 -34.54 -18.01
N THR A 298 3.80 -34.13 -16.96
CA THR A 298 4.88 -34.93 -16.36
C THR A 298 4.34 -36.22 -15.73
N LEU A 299 3.22 -36.13 -15.00
CA LEU A 299 2.55 -37.29 -14.40
C LEU A 299 2.01 -38.23 -15.47
N THR A 300 1.45 -37.69 -16.55
CA THR A 300 0.98 -38.49 -17.70
C THR A 300 2.15 -39.23 -18.34
N PHE A 301 3.28 -38.56 -18.54
CA PHE A 301 4.50 -39.18 -19.06
C PHE A 301 5.02 -40.29 -18.12
N LEU A 302 5.12 -40.02 -16.82
CA LEU A 302 5.59 -40.99 -15.84
C LEU A 302 4.64 -42.21 -15.76
N ALA A 303 3.33 -41.97 -15.71
CA ALA A 303 2.32 -43.01 -15.72
C ALA A 303 2.40 -43.85 -16.99
N LEU A 304 2.66 -43.23 -18.14
CA LEU A 304 2.83 -43.92 -19.41
C LEU A 304 4.07 -44.82 -19.40
N VAL A 305 5.21 -44.32 -18.90
CA VAL A 305 6.44 -45.12 -18.74
C VAL A 305 6.19 -46.29 -17.79
N ALA A 306 5.57 -46.06 -16.63
CA ALA A 306 5.27 -47.10 -15.66
C ALA A 306 4.32 -48.18 -16.22
N THR A 307 3.26 -47.76 -16.92
CA THR A 307 2.28 -48.66 -17.56
C THR A 307 2.94 -49.50 -18.66
N SER A 308 3.93 -48.94 -19.37
CA SER A 308 4.69 -49.71 -20.36
C SER A 308 5.64 -50.72 -19.70
N ALA A 309 6.32 -50.38 -18.59
CA ALA A 309 7.34 -51.22 -17.98
C ALA A 309 6.79 -52.37 -17.12
N LEU A 310 5.64 -52.18 -16.47
CA LEU A 310 5.00 -53.19 -15.62
C LEU A 310 4.79 -54.56 -16.29
N PRO A 311 4.17 -54.65 -17.48
CA PRO A 311 3.98 -55.94 -18.16
C PRO A 311 5.31 -56.59 -18.56
N PHE A 312 6.33 -55.82 -18.97
CA PHE A 312 7.65 -56.39 -19.26
C PHE A 312 8.30 -57.01 -18.03
N ASN A 313 8.26 -56.29 -16.90
CA ASN A 313 8.81 -56.80 -15.63
C ASN A 313 8.05 -58.05 -15.16
N ALA A 314 6.73 -58.08 -15.31
CA ALA A 314 5.92 -59.25 -14.96
C ALA A 314 6.26 -60.48 -15.82
N VAL A 315 6.36 -60.31 -17.14
CA VAL A 315 6.74 -61.40 -18.06
C VAL A 315 8.17 -61.88 -17.80
N ALA A 316 9.10 -60.96 -17.58
CA ALA A 316 10.49 -61.30 -17.25
C ALA A 316 10.58 -62.09 -15.93
N ALA A 317 9.83 -61.68 -14.90
CA ALA A 317 9.79 -62.39 -13.61
C ALA A 317 9.20 -63.80 -13.74
N VAL A 318 8.07 -63.97 -14.45
CA VAL A 318 7.44 -65.28 -14.67
C VAL A 318 8.38 -66.23 -15.43
N LEU A 319 9.06 -65.72 -16.45
CA LEU A 319 9.97 -66.54 -17.26
C LEU A 319 11.28 -66.84 -16.53
N ALA A 320 11.76 -65.95 -15.66
CA ALA A 320 12.95 -66.18 -14.84
C ALA A 320 12.77 -67.30 -13.79
N ILE A 321 11.52 -67.57 -13.35
CA ILE A 321 11.22 -68.62 -12.36
C ILE A 321 11.41 -70.03 -12.95
N GLN A 322 11.25 -70.20 -14.27
CA GLN A 322 11.33 -71.51 -14.92
C GLN A 322 12.61 -71.62 -15.74
N THR A 323 13.56 -72.44 -15.26
CA THR A 323 14.89 -72.65 -15.89
C THR A 323 14.82 -73.09 -17.35
N ARG A 324 13.70 -73.66 -17.80
CA ARG A 324 13.47 -74.11 -19.18
C ARG A 324 13.38 -72.99 -20.22
N PHE A 325 13.09 -71.75 -19.80
CA PHE A 325 12.99 -70.58 -20.67
C PHE A 325 14.20 -69.62 -20.53
N GLY A 326 15.22 -70.02 -19.75
CA GLY A 326 16.46 -69.26 -19.61
C GLY A 326 17.36 -69.31 -20.87
N PRO A 327 18.48 -68.55 -20.88
CA PRO A 327 19.33 -68.35 -22.06
C PRO A 327 20.05 -69.59 -22.66
N GLU A 328 19.74 -70.80 -22.21
CA GLU A 328 20.25 -72.08 -22.77
C GLU A 328 19.14 -73.16 -22.88
N GLY A 329 17.89 -72.80 -22.56
CA GLY A 329 16.77 -73.74 -22.56
C GLY A 329 16.20 -74.00 -23.95
N GLU A 330 15.71 -75.22 -24.19
CA GLU A 330 15.12 -75.67 -25.48
C GLU A 330 14.00 -74.75 -25.99
N SER A 331 13.37 -73.96 -25.13
CA SER A 331 12.23 -73.10 -25.45
C SER A 331 12.50 -71.61 -25.28
N PHE A 332 13.76 -71.18 -25.31
CA PHE A 332 14.14 -69.76 -25.19
C PHE A 332 13.43 -68.84 -26.20
N TRP A 333 13.05 -69.34 -27.38
CA TRP A 333 12.31 -68.56 -28.38
C TRP A 333 10.92 -68.07 -27.89
N VAL A 334 10.29 -68.77 -26.95
CA VAL A 334 9.00 -68.38 -26.37
C VAL A 334 9.10 -67.06 -25.60
N PHE A 335 10.26 -66.80 -24.97
CA PHE A 335 10.53 -65.50 -24.33
C PHE A 335 10.42 -64.36 -25.34
N TRP A 336 11.09 -64.49 -26.50
CA TRP A 336 11.05 -63.48 -27.55
C TRP A 336 9.65 -63.28 -28.12
N ALA A 337 8.90 -64.35 -28.36
CA ALA A 337 7.52 -64.26 -28.85
C ALA A 337 6.60 -63.56 -27.84
N ALA A 338 6.71 -63.89 -26.55
CA ALA A 338 5.93 -63.26 -25.49
C ALA A 338 6.29 -61.77 -25.30
N SER A 339 7.58 -61.42 -25.37
CA SER A 339 8.06 -60.03 -25.29
C SER A 339 7.61 -59.20 -26.49
N LEU A 340 7.66 -59.75 -27.72
CA LEU A 340 7.17 -59.06 -28.92
C LEU A 340 5.65 -58.84 -28.88
N CYS A 341 4.90 -59.83 -28.40
CA CYS A 341 3.45 -59.73 -28.30
C CYS A 341 3.02 -58.68 -27.26
N THR A 342 3.68 -58.65 -26.10
CA THR A 342 3.46 -57.61 -25.08
C THR A 342 3.88 -56.23 -25.58
N TRP A 343 5.00 -56.11 -26.28
CA TRP A 343 5.44 -54.84 -26.89
C TRP A 343 4.46 -54.35 -27.96
N GLY A 344 3.97 -55.24 -28.82
CA GLY A 344 2.97 -54.91 -29.84
C GLY A 344 1.64 -54.44 -29.23
N LEU A 345 1.22 -55.06 -28.12
CA LEU A 345 -0.01 -54.69 -27.41
C LEU A 345 0.13 -53.31 -26.75
N VAL A 346 1.24 -53.05 -26.07
CA VAL A 346 1.55 -51.73 -25.49
C VAL A 346 1.68 -50.66 -26.58
N GLY A 347 2.39 -50.96 -27.66
CA GLY A 347 2.57 -50.05 -28.81
C GLY A 347 1.24 -49.74 -29.53
N SER A 348 0.35 -50.73 -29.67
CA SER A 348 -0.99 -50.53 -30.25
C SER A 348 -1.86 -49.61 -29.39
N ILE A 349 -1.88 -49.82 -28.07
CA ILE A 349 -2.56 -48.92 -27.12
C ILE A 349 -1.98 -47.51 -27.23
N TYR A 350 -0.65 -47.39 -27.34
CA TYR A 350 0.03 -46.09 -27.47
C TYR A 350 -0.35 -45.34 -28.75
N LEU A 351 -0.44 -46.04 -29.89
CA LEU A 351 -0.84 -45.43 -31.17
C LEU A 351 -2.32 -45.05 -31.21
N LEU A 352 -3.18 -45.82 -30.53
CA LEU A 352 -4.62 -45.55 -30.43
C LEU A 352 -4.94 -44.37 -29.48
N TYR A 353 -4.17 -44.20 -28.42
CA TYR A 353 -4.39 -43.16 -27.41
C TYR A 353 -4.52 -41.72 -27.96
N PRO A 354 -3.60 -41.20 -28.81
CA PRO A 354 -3.73 -39.85 -29.35
C PRO A 354 -4.91 -39.69 -30.32
N GLN A 355 -5.35 -40.77 -30.99
CA GLN A 355 -6.53 -40.71 -31.86
C GLN A 355 -7.82 -40.60 -31.06
N VAL A 356 -7.92 -41.29 -29.92
CA VAL A 356 -9.06 -41.18 -29.00
C VAL A 356 -9.09 -39.78 -28.37
N ARG A 357 -7.94 -39.30 -27.86
CA ARG A 357 -7.84 -37.97 -27.23
C ARG A 357 -8.23 -36.84 -28.20
N ARG A 358 -7.87 -36.92 -29.48
CA ARG A 358 -8.27 -35.90 -30.48
C ARG A 358 -9.79 -35.84 -30.70
N ARG A 359 -10.50 -36.98 -30.59
CA ARG A 359 -11.95 -37.05 -30.78
C ARG A 359 -12.75 -36.46 -29.62
N GLU A 360 -12.22 -36.50 -28.40
CA GLU A 360 -12.88 -35.90 -27.23
C GLU A 360 -12.77 -34.37 -27.26
N VAL A 361 -11.60 -33.82 -27.60
CA VAL A 361 -11.40 -32.36 -27.68
C VAL A 361 -12.28 -31.71 -28.76
N THR A 362 -12.63 -32.43 -29.84
CA THR A 362 -13.55 -31.93 -30.88
C THR A 362 -15.03 -32.03 -30.51
N ARG A 363 -15.40 -32.69 -29.41
CA ARG A 363 -16.79 -32.76 -28.93
C ARG A 363 -17.12 -31.71 -27.86
N GLU A 364 -16.11 -31.12 -27.23
CA GLU A 364 -16.28 -30.11 -26.18
C GLU A 364 -16.16 -28.66 -26.69
N VAL A 365 -15.75 -28.47 -27.95
CA VAL A 365 -15.83 -27.21 -28.70
C VAL A 365 -17.09 -27.22 -29.54
#